data_AF-A0A9X2NDU6-F1
#
_entry.id   AF-A0A9X2NDU6-F1
#
_cell.length_a   1.000
_cell.length_b   1.000
_cell.length_c   1.000
_cell.angle_alpha   90.00
_cell.angle_beta   90.00
_cell.angle_gamma   90.00
#
_symmetry.space_group_name_H-M   'P 1'
#
loop_
_entity.id
_entity.type
_entity.pdbx_description
1 polymer ?
#
loop_
_entity_poly.entity_id
_entity_poly.type
_entity_poly.pdbx_seq_one_letter_code
_entity_poly.pdbx_strand_id
1 'polypeptide(L)'
;MTTPVLLTFDMDAELLWTARDPAGADKPVWVSQGHYGPNVGLPRILALLKRYDIGATFFVPGQVVERYPAAIESILDAGFVIEHHSHTHTWSDNLGREQEAEEFGLAAAAIVKATGREPKGWRSPAAELTPHSVSLMEEHGMIFSSNLFDSDSVHLLEDRGRVTDIVEIPFAWPLVDTPVFMYTNRVTGRVMSAPSAVLETWTREFDGLSREEGTHFMLGTHPQFIGRPSRLWVLEQVIEHALESGRAEFLSCADYAERVRPGLLAA
;
A
#
# COMPACT_ATOMS: atom_id res chain seq x y z
N MET A 1 7.20 -17.60 -18.19
CA MET A 1 6.00 -17.01 -17.58
C MET A 1 6.46 -15.84 -16.74
N THR A 2 5.75 -14.71 -16.78
CA THR A 2 6.05 -13.55 -15.93
C THR A 2 5.20 -13.61 -14.66
N THR A 3 5.76 -13.09 -13.56
CA THR A 3 5.17 -12.95 -12.25
C THR A 3 4.85 -11.46 -12.04
N PRO A 4 3.60 -11.12 -11.69
CA PRO A 4 3.22 -9.75 -11.36
C PRO A 4 4.04 -9.25 -10.17
N VAL A 5 4.66 -8.08 -10.33
CA VAL A 5 5.37 -7.35 -9.28
C VAL A 5 4.60 -6.07 -8.98
N LEU A 6 4.13 -5.94 -7.74
CA LEU A 6 3.28 -4.84 -7.29
C LEU A 6 4.06 -4.02 -6.26
N LEU A 7 4.65 -2.91 -6.71
CA LEU A 7 5.25 -1.95 -5.80
C LEU A 7 4.16 -1.03 -5.27
N THR A 8 3.92 -1.07 -3.96
CA THR A 8 2.87 -0.27 -3.32
C THR A 8 3.45 0.66 -2.26
N PHE A 9 2.90 1.87 -2.22
CA PHE A 9 3.34 2.95 -1.34
C PHE A 9 2.17 3.47 -0.51
N ASP A 10 2.14 3.11 0.75
CA ASP A 10 1.17 3.60 1.73
C ASP A 10 1.70 4.95 2.27
N MET A 11 1.15 6.05 1.75
CA MET A 11 1.61 7.40 2.07
C MET A 11 0.89 7.95 3.30
N ASP A 12 1.10 7.32 4.46
CA ASP A 12 0.41 7.70 5.71
C ASP A 12 0.84 9.06 6.25
N ALA A 13 2.07 9.47 5.94
CA ALA A 13 2.74 10.62 6.53
C ALA A 13 2.65 10.59 8.08
N GLU A 14 2.30 11.70 8.72
CA GLU A 14 2.19 11.81 10.17
C GLU A 14 1.02 11.01 10.76
N LEU A 15 0.03 10.64 9.94
CA LEU A 15 -1.15 9.92 10.42
C LEU A 15 -0.80 8.52 10.96
N LEU A 16 0.29 7.92 10.48
CA LEU A 16 0.82 6.67 11.03
C LEU A 16 1.03 6.75 12.55
N TRP A 17 1.39 7.93 13.07
CA TRP A 17 1.57 8.18 14.50
C TRP A 17 0.33 8.82 15.12
N THR A 18 -0.23 9.87 14.51
CA THR A 18 -1.27 10.69 15.14
C THR A 18 -2.64 10.01 15.20
N ALA A 19 -2.92 9.07 14.28
CA ALA A 19 -4.16 8.30 14.33
C ALA A 19 -4.17 7.27 15.48
N ARG A 20 -2.99 6.83 15.94
CA ARG A 20 -2.84 5.86 17.04
C ARG A 20 -2.82 6.54 18.41
N ASP A 21 -2.26 7.74 18.47
CA ASP A 21 -2.17 8.56 19.67
C ASP A 21 -2.38 10.02 19.24
N PRO A 22 -3.57 10.60 19.48
CA PRO A 22 -3.85 12.00 19.12
C PRO A 22 -2.89 13.00 19.79
N ALA A 23 -2.34 12.68 20.97
CA ALA A 23 -1.30 13.50 21.60
C ALA A 23 0.04 13.44 20.84
N GLY A 24 0.15 12.59 19.81
CA GLY A 24 1.24 12.56 18.85
C GLY A 24 1.35 13.83 18.00
N ALA A 25 0.24 14.57 17.81
CA ALA A 25 0.24 15.83 17.06
C ALA A 25 1.11 16.90 17.75
N ASP A 26 1.20 16.87 19.08
CA ASP A 26 2.03 17.78 19.88
C ASP A 26 3.47 17.28 20.05
N LYS A 27 3.88 16.22 19.34
CA LYS A 27 5.23 15.65 19.38
C LYS A 27 5.98 15.99 18.09
N PRO A 28 6.80 17.05 18.04
CA PRO A 28 7.44 17.51 16.81
C PRO A 28 8.31 16.46 16.11
N VAL A 29 8.93 15.54 16.88
CA VAL A 29 9.74 14.44 16.33
C VAL A 29 8.88 13.40 15.61
N TRP A 30 7.62 13.18 16.02
CA TRP A 30 6.73 12.24 15.35
C TRP A 30 6.19 12.84 14.07
N VAL A 31 5.67 14.07 14.17
CA VAL A 31 5.15 14.81 13.03
C VAL A 31 6.23 15.00 11.96
N SER A 32 7.46 15.37 12.34
CA SER A 32 8.56 15.53 11.38
C SER A 32 9.02 14.21 10.72
N GLN A 33 8.82 13.05 11.35
CA GLN A 33 9.04 11.76 10.68
C GLN A 33 8.01 11.52 9.59
N GLY A 34 6.73 11.82 9.85
CA GLY A 34 5.67 11.76 8.85
C GLY A 34 5.89 12.70 7.68
N HIS A 35 6.24 13.97 7.97
CA HIS A 35 6.55 14.97 6.95
C HIS A 35 7.68 14.54 6.01
N TYR A 36 8.58 13.65 6.45
CA TYR A 36 9.66 13.14 5.59
C TYR A 36 9.12 12.41 4.37
N GLY A 37 8.00 11.69 4.50
CA GLY A 37 7.41 10.90 3.43
C GLY A 37 7.07 11.75 2.21
N PRO A 38 6.09 12.68 2.31
CA PRO A 38 5.71 13.54 1.18
C PRO A 38 6.83 14.47 0.71
N ASN A 39 7.64 15.03 1.63
CA ASN A 39 8.58 16.11 1.28
C ASN A 39 9.95 15.64 0.77
N VAL A 40 10.38 14.43 1.14
CA VAL A 40 11.75 13.95 0.84
C VAL A 40 11.77 12.52 0.30
N GLY A 41 10.97 11.63 0.87
CA GLY A 41 10.89 10.23 0.46
C GLY A 41 10.25 10.08 -0.92
N LEU A 42 9.07 10.67 -1.09
CA LEU A 42 8.28 10.58 -2.32
C LEU A 42 9.06 11.04 -3.57
N PRO A 43 9.70 12.24 -3.61
CA PRO A 43 10.46 12.65 -4.79
C PRO A 43 11.56 11.66 -5.21
N ARG A 44 12.18 10.97 -4.25
CA ARG A 44 13.21 9.95 -4.55
C ARG A 44 12.61 8.67 -5.09
N ILE A 45 11.45 8.27 -4.56
CA ILE A 45 10.70 7.11 -5.04
C ILE A 45 10.25 7.37 -6.48
N LEU A 46 9.61 8.50 -6.76
CA LEU A 46 9.19 8.85 -8.11
C LEU A 46 10.38 8.90 -9.09
N ALA A 47 11.52 9.45 -8.67
CA ALA A 47 12.73 9.45 -9.47
C ALA A 47 13.29 8.03 -9.72
N LEU A 48 13.15 7.10 -8.76
CA LEU A 48 13.53 5.70 -8.92
C LEU A 48 12.59 5.00 -9.90
N LEU A 49 11.27 5.06 -9.68
CA LEU A 49 10.29 4.43 -10.55
C LEU A 49 10.42 4.90 -12.01
N LYS A 50 10.64 6.22 -12.21
CA LYS A 50 10.88 6.79 -13.55
C LYS A 50 12.15 6.27 -14.22
N ARG A 51 13.22 5.94 -13.47
CA ARG A 51 14.46 5.40 -14.05
C ARG A 51 14.25 4.02 -14.66
N TYR A 52 13.41 3.20 -14.03
CA TYR A 52 13.14 1.83 -14.44
C TYR A 52 11.89 1.71 -15.34
N ASP A 53 11.09 2.78 -15.48
CA ASP A 53 9.85 2.80 -16.27
C ASP A 53 8.85 1.72 -15.83
N ILE A 54 8.63 1.64 -14.51
CA ILE A 54 7.82 0.60 -13.87
C ILE A 54 6.54 1.14 -13.25
N GLY A 55 5.48 0.32 -13.26
CA GLY A 55 4.21 0.60 -12.59
C GLY A 55 4.30 0.52 -11.07
N ALA A 56 3.44 1.28 -10.39
CA ALA A 56 3.30 1.29 -8.94
C ALA A 56 1.91 1.77 -8.52
N THR A 57 1.55 1.55 -7.25
CA THR A 57 0.28 1.99 -6.65
C THR A 57 0.54 2.81 -5.39
N PHE A 58 -0.16 3.94 -5.23
CA PHE A 58 -0.09 4.74 -4.01
C PHE A 58 -1.41 4.63 -3.25
N PHE A 59 -1.40 4.06 -2.06
CA PHE A 59 -2.55 4.10 -1.14
C PHE A 59 -2.39 5.33 -0.25
N VAL A 60 -3.34 6.26 -0.29
CA VAL A 60 -3.17 7.57 0.37
C VAL A 60 -4.40 7.90 1.20
N PRO A 61 -4.25 8.18 2.51
CA PRO A 61 -5.38 8.61 3.32
C PRO A 61 -5.94 9.94 2.82
N GLY A 62 -7.27 10.11 2.88
CA GLY A 62 -7.93 11.32 2.41
C GLY A 62 -7.38 12.62 3.03
N GLN A 63 -7.07 12.61 4.34
CA GLN A 63 -6.46 13.78 4.99
C GLN A 63 -5.04 14.08 4.48
N VAL A 64 -4.29 13.07 4.05
CA VAL A 64 -2.97 13.27 3.43
C VAL A 64 -3.13 13.85 2.03
N VAL A 65 -4.13 13.39 1.26
CA VAL A 65 -4.46 13.98 -0.05
C VAL A 65 -4.74 15.48 0.08
N GLU A 66 -5.53 15.87 1.07
CA GLU A 66 -5.89 17.28 1.31
C GLU A 66 -4.71 18.12 1.81
N ARG A 67 -3.86 17.53 2.67
CA ARG A 67 -2.76 18.23 3.33
C ARG A 67 -1.55 18.43 2.43
N TYR A 68 -1.31 17.52 1.48
CA TYR A 68 -0.12 17.52 0.63
C TYR A 68 -0.46 17.61 -0.86
N PRO A 69 -1.19 18.65 -1.33
CA PRO A 69 -1.63 18.73 -2.73
C PRO A 69 -0.45 18.68 -3.72
N ALA A 70 0.68 19.32 -3.42
CA ALA A 70 1.87 19.27 -4.28
C ALA A 70 2.48 17.86 -4.38
N ALA A 71 2.39 17.05 -3.32
CA ALA A 71 2.84 15.66 -3.36
C ALA A 71 1.89 14.82 -4.24
N ILE A 72 0.58 15.03 -4.11
CA ILE A 72 -0.45 14.40 -4.94
C ILE A 72 -0.25 14.75 -6.42
N GLU A 73 -0.08 16.03 -6.74
CA GLU A 73 0.22 16.49 -8.10
C GLU A 73 1.47 15.80 -8.65
N SER A 74 2.53 15.66 -7.86
CA SER A 74 3.76 14.98 -8.32
C SER A 74 3.57 13.49 -8.64
N ILE A 75 2.67 12.80 -7.92
CA ILE A 75 2.31 11.39 -8.19
C ILE A 75 1.55 11.30 -9.52
N LEU A 76 0.60 12.21 -9.73
CA LEU A 76 -0.22 12.26 -10.95
C LEU A 76 0.61 12.65 -12.19
N ASP A 77 1.49 13.64 -12.06
CA ASP A 77 2.41 14.08 -13.12
C ASP A 77 3.39 12.97 -13.52
N ALA A 78 3.74 12.08 -12.59
CA ALA A 78 4.53 10.89 -12.86
C ALA A 78 3.73 9.75 -13.51
N GLY A 79 2.41 9.91 -13.71
CA GLY A 79 1.53 8.96 -14.36
C GLY A 79 0.94 7.89 -13.43
N PHE A 80 1.13 8.00 -12.11
CA PHE A 80 0.65 7.02 -11.16
C PHE A 80 -0.78 7.30 -10.67
N VAL A 81 -1.39 6.27 -10.09
CA VAL A 81 -2.75 6.29 -9.57
C VAL A 81 -2.73 6.28 -8.04
N ILE A 82 -3.69 7.01 -7.45
CA ILE A 82 -3.94 7.02 -6.01
C ILE A 82 -5.17 6.15 -5.75
N GLU A 83 -5.02 5.25 -4.78
CA GLU A 83 -6.03 4.32 -4.28
C GLU A 83 -6.37 4.63 -2.83
N HIS A 84 -7.46 4.05 -2.35
CA HIS A 84 -8.08 4.43 -1.08
C HIS A 84 -7.34 3.83 0.13
N HIS A 85 -7.12 4.65 1.15
CA HIS A 85 -6.49 4.22 2.41
C HIS A 85 -7.19 4.80 3.66
N SER A 86 -8.52 4.86 3.62
CA SER A 86 -9.37 5.56 4.62
C SER A 86 -9.05 7.06 4.71
N HIS A 87 -9.71 7.82 5.58
CA HIS A 87 -9.55 9.28 5.61
C HIS A 87 -8.49 9.72 6.61
N THR A 88 -8.59 9.25 7.85
CA THR A 88 -7.77 9.66 8.99
C THR A 88 -6.66 8.67 9.34
N HIS A 89 -6.64 7.51 8.66
CA HIS A 89 -5.77 6.38 8.99
C HIS A 89 -6.02 5.80 10.40
N THR A 90 -7.24 5.99 10.95
CA THR A 90 -7.68 5.27 12.15
C THR A 90 -7.77 3.78 11.85
N TRP A 91 -7.35 2.94 12.80
CA TRP A 91 -7.46 1.49 12.64
C TRP A 91 -8.93 1.07 12.57
N SER A 92 -9.27 0.30 11.55
CA SER A 92 -10.66 -0.05 11.25
C SER A 92 -11.34 -0.82 12.38
N ASP A 93 -10.60 -1.59 13.17
CA ASP A 93 -11.10 -2.34 14.34
C ASP A 93 -11.64 -1.45 15.48
N ASN A 94 -11.29 -0.16 15.49
CA ASN A 94 -11.80 0.83 16.44
C ASN A 94 -13.05 1.58 15.93
N LEU A 95 -13.51 1.28 14.72
CA LEU A 95 -14.62 1.98 14.07
C LEU A 95 -15.91 1.16 14.10
N GLY A 96 -17.02 1.81 14.46
CA GLY A 96 -18.35 1.30 14.16
C GLY A 96 -18.73 1.54 12.70
N ARG A 97 -19.79 0.88 12.22
CA ARG A 97 -20.21 0.96 10.81
C ARG A 97 -20.38 2.38 10.26
N GLU A 98 -21.00 3.27 11.02
CA GLU A 98 -21.21 4.65 10.59
C GLU A 98 -19.89 5.42 10.45
N GLN A 99 -18.94 5.16 11.35
CA GLN A 99 -17.64 5.81 11.34
C GLN A 99 -16.75 5.28 10.21
N GLU A 100 -16.74 3.96 9.96
CA GLU A 100 -16.02 3.40 8.81
C GLU A 100 -16.64 3.89 7.49
N ALA A 101 -17.97 3.99 7.40
CA ALA A 101 -18.63 4.57 6.22
C ALA A 101 -18.24 6.04 5.99
N GLU A 102 -18.13 6.85 7.05
CA GLU A 102 -17.65 8.22 6.99
C GLU A 102 -16.18 8.29 6.51
N GLU A 103 -15.30 7.43 7.04
CA GLU A 103 -13.92 7.30 6.59
C GLU A 103 -13.83 6.95 5.10
N PHE A 104 -14.67 6.02 4.63
CA PHE A 104 -14.74 5.65 3.21
C PHE A 104 -15.17 6.83 2.33
N GLY A 105 -16.27 7.50 2.72
CA GLY A 105 -16.85 8.61 1.98
C GLY A 105 -15.92 9.83 1.90
N LEU A 106 -15.32 10.24 3.01
CA LEU A 106 -14.42 11.39 3.05
C LEU A 106 -13.15 11.15 2.23
N ALA A 107 -12.57 9.95 2.31
CA ALA A 107 -11.38 9.62 1.52
C ALA A 107 -11.67 9.53 0.02
N ALA A 108 -12.77 8.88 -0.38
CA ALA A 108 -13.18 8.84 -1.78
C ALA A 108 -13.41 10.25 -2.34
N ALA A 109 -14.12 11.11 -1.61
CA ALA A 109 -14.37 12.49 -2.02
C ALA A 109 -13.06 13.30 -2.17
N ALA A 110 -12.10 13.14 -1.25
CA ALA A 110 -10.79 13.79 -1.35
C ALA A 110 -10.00 13.33 -2.58
N ILE A 111 -9.97 12.02 -2.86
CA ILE A 111 -9.30 11.43 -4.03
C ILE A 111 -9.95 11.91 -5.33
N VAL A 112 -11.29 11.87 -5.45
CA VAL A 112 -12.01 12.36 -6.63
C VAL A 112 -11.74 13.84 -6.87
N LYS A 113 -11.76 14.65 -5.82
CA LYS A 113 -11.48 16.09 -5.92
C LYS A 113 -10.06 16.37 -6.42
N ALA A 114 -9.08 15.58 -5.99
CA ALA A 114 -7.68 15.80 -6.36
C ALA A 114 -7.30 15.19 -7.72
N THR A 115 -7.93 14.06 -8.09
CA THR A 115 -7.50 13.25 -9.25
C THR A 115 -8.50 13.21 -10.40
N GLY A 116 -9.76 13.58 -10.15
CA GLY A 116 -10.88 13.43 -11.09
C GLY A 116 -11.31 11.99 -11.33
N ARG A 117 -10.81 11.02 -10.55
CA ARG A 117 -11.15 9.59 -10.67
C ARG A 117 -11.59 9.01 -9.34
N GLU A 118 -12.53 8.07 -9.42
CA GLU A 118 -12.88 7.21 -8.29
C GLU A 118 -11.73 6.22 -8.01
N PRO A 119 -11.37 5.96 -6.74
CA PRO A 119 -10.45 4.89 -6.40
C PRO A 119 -11.07 3.54 -6.75
N LYS A 120 -10.26 2.61 -7.24
CA LYS A 120 -10.68 1.26 -7.65
C LYS A 120 -10.45 0.21 -6.57
N GLY A 121 -9.57 0.48 -5.60
CA GLY A 121 -9.38 -0.44 -4.50
C GLY A 121 -9.01 0.23 -3.19
N TRP A 122 -8.99 -0.61 -2.17
CA TRP A 122 -8.79 -0.18 -0.80
C TRP A 122 -7.82 -1.08 -0.04
N ARG A 123 -6.95 -0.42 0.71
CA ARG A 123 -6.15 -1.02 1.76
C ARG A 123 -6.56 -0.38 3.08
N SER A 124 -6.80 -1.16 4.11
CA SER A 124 -7.20 -0.68 5.40
C SER A 124 -5.98 -0.26 6.23
N PRO A 125 -6.10 0.79 7.05
CA PRO A 125 -5.09 1.07 8.07
C PRO A 125 -4.92 -0.14 9.00
N ALA A 126 -3.66 -0.53 9.23
CA ALA A 126 -3.26 -1.72 9.99
C ALA A 126 -3.61 -3.08 9.38
N ALA A 127 -4.07 -3.13 8.12
CA ALA A 127 -4.41 -4.37 7.40
C ALA A 127 -5.47 -5.23 8.14
N GLU A 128 -6.43 -4.56 8.78
CA GLU A 128 -7.57 -5.20 9.44
C GLU A 128 -8.88 -4.96 8.66
N LEU A 129 -9.75 -5.96 8.64
CA LEU A 129 -11.09 -5.85 8.07
C LEU A 129 -12.14 -5.95 9.17
N THR A 130 -13.17 -5.13 9.07
CA THR A 130 -14.31 -5.18 9.98
C THR A 130 -15.43 -6.06 9.37
N PRO A 131 -16.43 -6.45 10.19
CA PRO A 131 -17.74 -6.93 9.76
C PRO A 131 -18.46 -6.20 8.63
N HIS A 132 -18.06 -4.97 8.28
CA HIS A 132 -18.79 -4.09 7.36
C HIS A 132 -17.92 -3.56 6.22
N SER A 133 -16.59 -3.69 6.30
CA SER A 133 -15.65 -3.21 5.29
C SER A 133 -15.98 -3.72 3.88
N VAL A 134 -16.34 -5.00 3.72
CA VAL A 134 -16.65 -5.56 2.39
C VAL A 134 -17.88 -4.90 1.76
N SER A 135 -18.97 -4.73 2.53
CA SER A 135 -20.14 -4.01 2.05
C SER A 135 -19.83 -2.55 1.68
N LEU A 136 -18.96 -1.88 2.43
CA LEU A 136 -18.54 -0.51 2.13
C LEU A 136 -17.71 -0.42 0.85
N MET A 137 -16.82 -1.39 0.61
CA MET A 137 -16.10 -1.48 -0.67
C MET A 137 -17.07 -1.64 -1.85
N GLU A 138 -18.10 -2.48 -1.72
CA GLU A 138 -19.13 -2.66 -2.76
C GLU A 138 -19.96 -1.38 -2.98
N GLU A 139 -20.38 -0.71 -1.89
CA GLU A 139 -21.10 0.58 -1.94
C GLU A 139 -20.29 1.67 -2.66
N HIS A 140 -18.97 1.63 -2.55
CA HIS A 140 -18.03 2.54 -3.21
C HIS A 140 -17.54 2.06 -4.59
N GLY A 141 -18.06 0.94 -5.10
CA GLY A 141 -17.73 0.44 -6.43
C GLY A 141 -16.29 -0.05 -6.60
N MET A 142 -15.62 -0.42 -5.52
CA MET A 142 -14.26 -0.93 -5.55
C MET A 142 -14.22 -2.33 -6.19
N ILE A 143 -13.19 -2.58 -6.99
CA ILE A 143 -12.99 -3.84 -7.70
C ILE A 143 -11.92 -4.71 -7.07
N PHE A 144 -11.08 -4.14 -6.18
CA PHE A 144 -10.04 -4.90 -5.50
C PHE A 144 -9.83 -4.45 -4.05
N SER A 145 -9.35 -5.40 -3.25
CA SER A 145 -8.91 -5.25 -1.87
C SER A 145 -7.47 -5.74 -1.77
N SER A 146 -6.69 -5.20 -0.84
CA SER A 146 -5.33 -5.68 -0.55
C SER A 146 -5.05 -5.64 0.93
N ASN A 147 -5.62 -6.62 1.65
CA ASN A 147 -5.73 -6.63 3.11
C ASN A 147 -5.48 -8.01 3.74
N LEU A 148 -5.85 -9.10 3.05
CA LEU A 148 -5.74 -10.45 3.61
C LEU A 148 -4.33 -11.04 3.41
N PHE A 149 -4.01 -12.05 4.22
CA PHE A 149 -2.69 -12.69 4.30
C PHE A 149 -2.79 -14.21 4.05
N ASP A 150 -3.88 -14.65 3.45
CA ASP A 150 -4.32 -16.04 3.41
C ASP A 150 -3.88 -16.82 2.16
N SER A 151 -3.24 -16.14 1.20
CA SER A 151 -2.82 -16.73 -0.07
C SER A 151 -1.65 -15.97 -0.69
N ASP A 152 -0.87 -16.65 -1.53
CA ASP A 152 0.15 -16.03 -2.40
C ASP A 152 -0.41 -15.69 -3.80
N SER A 153 -1.67 -16.07 -4.06
CA SER A 153 -2.39 -15.88 -5.31
C SER A 153 -3.66 -15.05 -5.11
N VAL A 154 -4.00 -14.25 -6.13
CA VAL A 154 -5.25 -13.49 -6.19
C VAL A 154 -6.47 -14.41 -6.19
N HIS A 155 -7.53 -13.96 -5.54
CA HIS A 155 -8.80 -14.67 -5.46
C HIS A 155 -9.96 -13.69 -5.29
N LEU A 156 -11.20 -14.17 -5.38
CA LEU A 156 -12.37 -13.35 -5.05
C LEU A 156 -12.56 -13.31 -3.53
N LEU A 157 -12.70 -12.10 -2.99
CA LEU A 157 -12.85 -11.89 -1.56
C LEU A 157 -14.12 -12.57 -1.05
N GLU A 158 -13.99 -13.36 0.01
CA GLU A 158 -15.12 -14.00 0.69
C GLU A 158 -15.56 -13.17 1.92
N ASP A 159 -16.85 -12.89 2.02
CA ASP A 159 -17.48 -12.25 3.17
C ASP A 159 -18.55 -13.18 3.74
N ARG A 160 -18.23 -13.84 4.86
CA ARG A 160 -19.16 -14.69 5.63
C ARG A 160 -19.84 -15.78 4.79
N GLY A 161 -19.07 -16.49 3.98
CA GLY A 161 -19.57 -17.55 3.09
C GLY A 161 -20.17 -17.05 1.78
N ARG A 162 -20.15 -15.74 1.52
CA ARG A 162 -20.49 -15.16 0.22
C ARG A 162 -19.21 -14.75 -0.51
N VAL A 163 -18.98 -15.32 -1.68
CA VAL A 163 -17.94 -14.85 -2.60
C VAL A 163 -18.43 -13.56 -3.28
N THR A 164 -17.60 -12.53 -3.26
CA THR A 164 -17.89 -11.22 -3.88
C THR A 164 -17.26 -11.10 -5.26
N ASP A 165 -17.51 -9.99 -5.95
CA ASP A 165 -16.82 -9.67 -7.21
C ASP A 165 -15.54 -8.83 -7.00
N ILE A 166 -15.10 -8.66 -5.75
CA ILE A 166 -13.89 -7.90 -5.39
C ILE A 166 -12.70 -8.86 -5.45
N VAL A 167 -11.67 -8.49 -6.20
CA VAL A 167 -10.41 -9.24 -6.22
C VAL A 167 -9.62 -8.92 -4.96
N GLU A 168 -9.36 -9.91 -4.13
CA GLU A 168 -8.34 -9.80 -3.09
C GLU A 168 -6.96 -9.98 -3.74
N ILE A 169 -6.08 -9.01 -3.49
CA ILE A 169 -4.65 -9.10 -3.78
C ILE A 169 -3.90 -9.21 -2.44
N PRO A 170 -3.64 -10.45 -1.99
CA PRO A 170 -3.07 -10.70 -0.68
C PRO A 170 -1.75 -9.96 -0.40
N PHE A 171 -1.58 -9.65 0.88
CA PHE A 171 -0.42 -9.01 1.48
C PHE A 171 0.37 -10.01 2.33
N ALA A 172 1.62 -9.68 2.69
CA ALA A 172 2.43 -10.54 3.54
C ALA A 172 3.34 -9.69 4.44
N TRP A 173 3.30 -9.90 5.77
CA TRP A 173 4.13 -9.15 6.71
C TRP A 173 5.64 -9.15 6.42
N PRO A 174 6.25 -10.23 5.90
CA PRO A 174 7.66 -10.21 5.48
C PRO A 174 7.97 -9.19 4.37
N LEU A 175 6.97 -8.79 3.58
CA LEU A 175 7.07 -7.89 2.43
C LEU A 175 6.68 -6.44 2.76
N VAL A 176 6.69 -6.08 4.04
CA VAL A 176 6.30 -4.76 4.54
C VAL A 176 7.47 -4.07 5.20
N ASP A 177 7.65 -2.77 4.92
CA ASP A 177 8.78 -2.02 5.43
C ASP A 177 8.58 -1.50 6.87
N THR A 178 7.33 -1.33 7.33
CA THR A 178 7.02 -0.81 8.66
C THR A 178 7.49 -1.73 9.78
N PRO A 179 7.24 -3.06 9.79
CA PRO A 179 7.73 -3.94 10.84
C PRO A 179 9.25 -3.91 10.98
N VAL A 180 9.98 -3.78 9.86
CA VAL A 180 11.45 -3.93 9.81
C VAL A 180 12.22 -2.62 9.92
N PHE A 181 11.68 -1.47 9.46
CA PHE A 181 12.39 -0.19 9.47
C PHE A 181 11.83 0.86 10.43
N MET A 182 10.60 0.69 10.93
CA MET A 182 10.06 1.65 11.90
C MET A 182 10.66 1.42 13.28
N TYR A 183 11.36 2.43 13.79
CA TYR A 183 11.74 2.52 15.20
C TYR A 183 10.73 3.38 15.98
N THR A 184 10.45 3.00 17.22
CA THR A 184 9.75 3.85 18.18
C THR A 184 10.32 3.66 19.58
N ASN A 185 10.49 4.77 20.31
CA ASN A 185 10.94 4.75 21.71
C ASN A 185 9.78 4.50 22.70
N ARG A 186 8.58 4.16 22.21
CA ARG A 186 7.39 3.88 23.05
C ARG A 186 7.10 2.41 23.23
N VAL A 187 7.55 1.58 22.29
CA VAL A 187 7.38 0.14 22.37
C VAL A 187 8.73 -0.46 22.76
N THR A 188 8.82 -0.92 24.00
CA THR A 188 10.02 -1.58 24.51
C THR A 188 10.40 -2.75 23.61
N GLY A 189 11.67 -2.84 23.22
CA GLY A 189 12.16 -3.93 22.37
C GLY A 189 11.97 -3.73 20.87
N ARG A 190 11.32 -2.63 20.42
CA ARG A 190 11.27 -2.30 18.99
C ARG A 190 12.67 -1.99 18.46
N VAL A 191 13.12 -2.75 17.47
CA VAL A 191 14.41 -2.56 16.78
C VAL A 191 14.19 -2.38 15.28
N MET A 192 15.20 -1.86 14.59
CA MET A 192 15.24 -1.84 13.13
C MET A 192 16.13 -2.97 12.62
N SER A 193 15.74 -3.57 11.50
CA SER A 193 16.54 -4.54 10.78
C SER A 193 17.63 -3.85 9.95
N ALA A 194 18.75 -4.56 9.74
CA ALA A 194 19.77 -4.14 8.79
C ALA A 194 19.21 -4.19 7.35
N PRO A 195 19.51 -3.19 6.50
CA PRO A 195 19.05 -3.18 5.11
C PRO A 195 19.40 -4.46 4.32
N SER A 196 20.57 -5.06 4.58
CA SER A 196 20.98 -6.31 3.92
C SER A 196 20.11 -7.51 4.29
N ALA A 197 19.64 -7.60 5.53
CA ALA A 197 18.75 -8.68 5.95
C ALA A 197 17.37 -8.55 5.30
N VAL A 198 16.86 -7.32 5.17
CA VAL A 198 15.60 -7.05 4.48
C VAL A 198 15.73 -7.36 2.98
N LEU A 199 16.85 -6.98 2.35
CA LEU A 199 17.13 -7.32 0.95
C LEU A 199 17.17 -8.83 0.72
N GLU A 200 17.81 -9.59 1.61
CA GLU A 200 17.83 -11.05 1.54
C GLU A 200 16.41 -11.62 1.65
N THR A 201 15.60 -11.16 2.61
CA THR A 201 14.21 -11.60 2.73
C THR A 201 13.42 -11.31 1.44
N TRP A 202 13.42 -10.07 0.96
CA TRP A 202 12.58 -9.69 -0.17
C TRP A 202 12.99 -10.35 -1.50
N THR A 203 14.28 -10.53 -1.75
CA THR A 203 14.73 -11.26 -2.96
C THR A 203 14.42 -12.76 -2.88
N ARG A 204 14.48 -13.36 -1.68
CA ARG A 204 14.09 -14.77 -1.48
C ARG A 204 12.59 -15.00 -1.65
N GLU A 205 11.76 -14.09 -1.15
CA GLU A 205 10.30 -14.13 -1.37
C GLU A 205 9.98 -14.04 -2.87
N PHE A 206 10.58 -13.09 -3.59
CA PHE A 206 10.41 -12.99 -5.05
C PHE A 206 10.88 -14.27 -5.78
N ASP A 207 12.03 -14.84 -5.41
CA ASP A 207 12.55 -16.07 -6.01
C ASP A 207 11.64 -17.28 -5.80
N GLY A 208 10.96 -17.36 -4.65
CA GLY A 208 9.98 -18.39 -4.33
C GLY A 208 8.72 -18.22 -5.17
N LEU A 209 8.07 -17.06 -5.04
CA LEU A 209 6.82 -16.75 -5.73
C LEU A 209 6.97 -16.88 -7.25
N SER A 210 8.08 -16.40 -7.83
CA SER A 210 8.31 -16.45 -9.28
C SER A 210 8.54 -17.84 -9.88
N ARG A 211 8.45 -18.90 -9.08
CA ARG A 211 8.51 -20.31 -9.54
C ARG A 211 7.13 -20.96 -9.61
N GLU A 212 6.12 -20.32 -9.05
CA GLU A 212 4.77 -20.85 -8.92
C GLU A 212 3.83 -20.07 -9.84
N GLU A 213 2.97 -20.78 -10.56
CA GLU A 213 2.01 -20.14 -11.46
C GLU A 213 0.86 -19.53 -10.65
N GLY A 214 0.40 -18.33 -11.03
CA GLY A 214 -0.74 -17.66 -10.39
C GLY A 214 -0.40 -16.81 -9.17
N THR A 215 0.85 -16.83 -8.69
CA THR A 215 1.31 -15.99 -7.58
C THR A 215 1.64 -14.56 -8.02
N HIS A 216 1.72 -13.63 -7.07
CA HIS A 216 2.25 -12.28 -7.26
C HIS A 216 3.23 -11.91 -6.15
N PHE A 217 4.18 -11.03 -6.45
CA PHE A 217 5.06 -10.42 -5.45
C PHE A 217 4.62 -8.99 -5.18
N MET A 218 4.23 -8.68 -3.94
CA MET A 218 3.80 -7.34 -3.54
C MET A 218 4.69 -6.79 -2.42
N LEU A 219 5.21 -5.58 -2.61
CA LEU A 219 5.85 -4.82 -1.53
C LEU A 219 4.93 -3.74 -1.00
N GLY A 220 4.69 -3.75 0.31
CA GLY A 220 3.99 -2.73 1.05
C GLY A 220 4.96 -1.78 1.75
N THR A 221 5.21 -0.62 1.14
CA THR A 221 6.25 0.29 1.64
C THR A 221 5.68 1.67 1.93
N HIS A 222 6.39 2.48 2.72
CA HIS A 222 5.90 3.80 3.09
C HIS A 222 6.97 4.84 2.77
N PRO A 223 6.64 5.96 2.08
CA PRO A 223 7.61 6.99 1.72
C PRO A 223 8.46 7.51 2.89
N GLN A 224 7.91 7.58 4.12
CA GLN A 224 8.66 8.01 5.31
C GLN A 224 9.79 7.04 5.73
N PHE A 225 9.72 5.77 5.33
CA PHE A 225 10.70 4.74 5.65
C PHE A 225 11.52 4.33 4.43
N ILE A 226 10.88 3.80 3.38
CA ILE A 226 11.57 3.33 2.17
C ILE A 226 12.30 4.45 1.43
N GLY A 227 11.83 5.70 1.53
CA GLY A 227 12.47 6.86 0.90
C GLY A 227 13.80 7.30 1.56
N ARG A 228 14.19 6.70 2.68
CA ARG A 228 15.50 6.94 3.34
C ARG A 228 16.62 6.33 2.50
N PRO A 229 17.83 6.94 2.43
CA PRO A 229 18.85 6.53 1.46
C PRO A 229 19.21 5.03 1.48
N SER A 230 19.45 4.45 2.66
CA SER A 230 19.80 3.03 2.76
C SER A 230 18.65 2.07 2.50
N ARG A 231 17.39 2.53 2.60
CA ARG A 231 16.19 1.71 2.37
C ARG A 231 15.74 1.82 0.92
N LEU A 232 15.92 2.99 0.32
CA LEU A 232 15.72 3.19 -1.12
C LEU A 232 16.71 2.34 -1.91
N TRP A 233 17.95 2.21 -1.43
CA TRP A 233 18.91 1.25 -1.98
C TRP A 233 18.34 -0.19 -1.96
N VAL A 234 17.74 -0.64 -0.86
CA VAL A 234 17.11 -1.98 -0.80
C VAL A 234 16.03 -2.13 -1.86
N LEU A 235 15.13 -1.14 -1.99
CA LEU A 235 14.08 -1.16 -3.01
C LEU A 235 14.67 -1.25 -4.43
N GLU A 236 15.69 -0.45 -4.74
CA GLU A 236 16.38 -0.48 -6.03
C GLU A 236 17.01 -1.84 -6.30
N GLN A 237 17.69 -2.45 -5.31
CA GLN A 237 18.27 -3.79 -5.47
C GLN A 237 17.23 -4.88 -5.68
N VAL A 238 16.04 -4.79 -5.05
CA VAL A 238 14.94 -5.73 -5.32
C VAL A 238 14.37 -5.56 -6.72
N ILE A 239 14.22 -4.32 -7.19
CA ILE A 239 13.80 -4.02 -8.57
C ILE A 239 14.80 -4.62 -9.57
N GLU A 240 16.09 -4.40 -9.37
CA GLU A 240 17.15 -4.94 -10.22
C GLU A 240 17.12 -6.48 -10.23
N HIS A 241 17.08 -7.12 -9.05
CA HIS A 241 16.99 -8.58 -8.94
C HIS A 241 15.78 -9.15 -9.68
N ALA A 242 14.61 -8.51 -9.51
CA ALA A 242 13.38 -8.94 -10.16
C ALA A 242 13.47 -8.81 -11.70
N LEU A 243 14.02 -7.70 -12.21
CA LEU A 243 14.23 -7.49 -13.65
C LEU A 243 15.25 -8.47 -14.23
N GLU A 244 16.39 -8.68 -13.56
CA GLU A 244 17.47 -9.58 -13.97
C GLU A 244 17.01 -11.05 -14.03
N SER A 245 16.02 -11.43 -13.22
CA SER A 245 15.44 -12.78 -13.26
C SER A 245 14.77 -13.11 -14.60
N GLY A 246 14.39 -12.09 -15.39
CA GLY A 246 13.59 -12.25 -16.62
C GLY A 246 12.16 -12.73 -16.37
N ARG A 247 11.70 -12.72 -15.12
CA ARG A 247 10.37 -13.17 -14.71
C ARG A 247 9.48 -12.06 -14.19
N ALA A 248 9.96 -10.83 -13.98
CA ALA A 248 9.13 -9.77 -13.42
C ALA A 248 8.29 -9.03 -14.48
N GLU A 249 7.06 -8.68 -14.11
CA GLU A 249 6.21 -7.72 -14.82
C GLU A 249 5.64 -6.73 -13.80
N PHE A 250 6.06 -5.46 -13.87
CA PHE A 250 5.65 -4.43 -12.91
C PHE A 250 4.30 -3.82 -13.31
N LEU A 251 3.33 -3.84 -12.41
CA LEU A 251 1.96 -3.38 -12.65
C LEU A 251 1.44 -2.55 -11.48
N SER A 252 0.43 -1.72 -11.73
CA SER A 252 -0.41 -1.21 -10.64
C SER A 252 -1.34 -2.33 -10.12
N CYS A 253 -1.80 -2.21 -8.88
CA CYS A 253 -2.78 -3.14 -8.31
C CYS A 253 -4.09 -3.12 -9.11
N ALA A 254 -4.52 -1.95 -9.57
CA ALA A 254 -5.71 -1.80 -10.40
C ALA A 254 -5.56 -2.54 -11.73
N ASP A 255 -4.44 -2.36 -12.45
CA ASP A 255 -4.20 -3.05 -13.72
C ASP A 255 -4.15 -4.57 -13.52
N TYR A 256 -3.52 -5.02 -12.43
CA TYR A 256 -3.45 -6.43 -12.11
C TYR A 256 -4.84 -7.02 -11.79
N ALA A 257 -5.62 -6.34 -10.96
CA ALA A 257 -6.99 -6.72 -10.64
C ALA A 257 -7.86 -6.78 -11.91
N GLU A 258 -7.82 -5.76 -12.76
CA GLU A 258 -8.59 -5.72 -14.01
C GLU A 258 -8.22 -6.86 -14.96
N ARG A 259 -6.93 -7.23 -14.99
CA ARG A 259 -6.44 -8.34 -15.82
C ARG A 259 -6.97 -9.70 -15.34
N VAL A 260 -6.99 -9.95 -14.04
CA VAL A 260 -7.33 -11.28 -13.48
C VAL A 260 -8.81 -11.45 -13.20
N ARG A 261 -9.53 -10.37 -12.91
CA ARG A 261 -10.93 -10.38 -12.47
C ARG A 261 -11.87 -11.15 -13.43
N PRO A 262 -11.81 -10.98 -14.77
CA PRO A 262 -12.69 -11.75 -15.65
C PRO A 262 -12.48 -13.27 -15.57
N GLY A 263 -11.23 -13.70 -15.36
CA GLY A 263 -10.91 -15.12 -15.22
C GLY A 263 -11.41 -15.69 -13.88
N LEU A 264 -11.27 -14.92 -12.81
CA LEU A 264 -11.76 -15.30 -11.47
C LEU A 264 -13.29 -15.40 -11.43
N LEU A 265 -14.01 -14.49 -12.09
CA LEU A 265 -15.48 -14.52 -12.17
C LEU A 265 -16.04 -15.65 -13.04
N ALA A 266 -15.21 -16.27 -13.89
CA ALA A 266 -15.62 -17.34 -14.79
C ALA A 266 -15.32 -18.75 -14.25
N ALA A 267 -14.58 -18.85 -13.14
CA ALA A 267 -14.19 -20.11 -12.49
C ALA A 267 -15.30 -20.67 -11.60
#